data_AF-A0A357V1T8-F1
#
_entry.id   AF-A0A357V1T8-F1
#
_cell.length_a   1.000
_cell.length_b   1.000
_cell.length_c   1.000
_cell.angle_alpha   90.00
_cell.angle_beta   90.00
_cell.angle_gamma   90.00
#
_symmetry.space_group_name_H-M   'P 1'
#
loop_
_entity.id
_entity.type
_entity.pdbx_description
1 polymer ?
#
loop_
_entity_poly.entity_id
_entity_poly.type
_entity_poly.pdbx_seq_one_letter_code
_entity_poly.pdbx_strand_id
1 'polypeptide(L)'
;MSNQANNRPFSDDTPWTVYLSGEIHTDWRDQIAAGAAEAGLPIEFVGPVTDHASSDDCGVAILGDEPDPFWKDHKGAKVNAIRTRTLMERADVVVVRFGDKYKQWNAAFDAGYAAALGTPMITLHDPSLTHALKEVNGAAMATAETPDQVVRLLKYAISGQLN
;
A
#
# COMPACT_ATOMS: atom_id res chain seq x y z
N MET A 1 15.36 -43.05 -3.49
CA MET A 1 15.45 -42.29 -2.24
C MET A 1 15.45 -40.82 -2.62
N SER A 2 14.27 -40.19 -2.58
CA SER A 2 14.07 -38.81 -2.98
C SER A 2 14.68 -37.88 -1.93
N ASN A 3 15.56 -37.00 -2.39
CA ASN A 3 16.15 -35.93 -1.60
C ASN A 3 15.04 -34.89 -1.34
N GLN A 4 14.32 -35.02 -0.23
CA GLN A 4 13.50 -33.92 0.29
C GLN A 4 14.46 -32.85 0.78
N ALA A 5 14.84 -31.96 -0.13
CA ALA A 5 15.52 -30.73 0.22
C ALA A 5 14.66 -30.00 1.26
N ASN A 6 15.26 -29.76 2.42
CA ASN A 6 14.80 -28.83 3.44
C ASN A 6 14.55 -27.46 2.79
N ASN A 7 13.35 -27.25 2.28
CA ASN A 7 12.85 -25.94 1.92
C ASN A 7 11.88 -25.54 3.03
N ARG A 8 12.43 -25.19 4.20
CA ARG A 8 11.65 -24.44 5.19
C ARG A 8 11.88 -22.97 4.87
N PRO A 9 10.93 -22.28 4.21
CA PRO A 9 11.01 -20.83 4.16
C PRO A 9 10.82 -20.31 5.60
N PHE A 10 11.37 -19.13 5.87
CA PHE A 10 11.14 -18.22 7.00
C PHE A 10 10.22 -18.73 8.13
N SER A 11 10.71 -18.69 9.38
CA SER A 11 9.98 -19.10 10.59
C SER A 11 8.49 -18.72 10.56
N ASP A 12 7.63 -19.73 10.63
CA ASP A 12 6.18 -19.74 10.35
C ASP A 12 5.29 -18.77 11.17
N ASP A 13 5.82 -17.85 11.98
CA ASP A 13 5.03 -17.12 12.97
C ASP A 13 4.99 -15.58 12.83
N THR A 14 5.76 -14.95 11.92
CA THR A 14 5.69 -13.49 11.74
C THR A 14 5.05 -13.14 10.39
N PRO A 15 3.83 -12.56 10.39
CA PRO A 15 3.16 -12.17 9.15
C PRO A 15 3.92 -11.04 8.44
N TRP A 16 3.88 -11.04 7.11
CA TRP A 16 4.36 -9.90 6.32
C TRP A 16 3.43 -8.71 6.54
N THR A 17 3.99 -7.53 6.75
CA THR A 17 3.22 -6.28 6.80
C THR A 17 3.12 -5.68 5.41
N VAL A 18 1.91 -5.55 4.88
CA VAL A 18 1.65 -4.95 3.56
C VAL A 18 0.89 -3.64 3.71
N TYR A 19 1.49 -2.54 3.25
CA TYR A 19 0.88 -1.21 3.31
C TYR A 19 0.09 -0.90 2.02
N LEU A 20 -1.21 -0.66 2.14
CA LEU A 20 -2.13 -0.39 1.02
C LEU A 20 -2.39 1.12 0.84
N SER A 21 -1.55 1.79 0.06
CA SER A 21 -1.69 3.19 -0.32
C SER A 21 -2.58 3.39 -1.55
N GLY A 22 -3.16 4.58 -1.68
CA GLY A 22 -3.86 5.00 -2.89
C GLY A 22 -5.33 5.33 -2.69
N GLU A 23 -6.06 5.39 -3.79
CA GLU A 23 -7.47 5.80 -3.87
C GLU A 23 -8.38 5.05 -2.87
N ILE A 24 -9.43 5.71 -2.39
CA ILE A 24 -10.34 5.21 -1.34
C ILE A 24 -11.81 5.17 -1.78
N HIS A 25 -12.06 5.20 -3.10
CA HIS A 25 -13.37 5.26 -3.73
C HIS A 25 -13.84 3.92 -4.32
N THR A 26 -13.02 2.88 -4.29
CA THR A 26 -13.38 1.51 -4.67
C THR A 26 -13.03 0.49 -3.58
N ASP A 27 -13.48 -0.75 -3.76
CA ASP A 27 -13.34 -1.87 -2.83
C ASP A 27 -12.04 -2.69 -3.01
N TRP A 28 -11.06 -2.18 -3.78
CA TRP A 28 -9.85 -2.92 -4.13
C TRP A 28 -9.04 -3.44 -2.92
N ARG A 29 -9.04 -2.71 -1.79
CA ARG A 29 -8.37 -3.16 -0.55
C ARG A 29 -9.04 -4.39 0.03
N ASP A 30 -10.37 -4.39 0.05
CA ASP A 30 -11.16 -5.51 0.55
C ASP A 30 -10.98 -6.74 -0.36
N GLN A 31 -10.89 -6.53 -1.68
CA GLN A 31 -10.60 -7.60 -2.63
C GLN A 31 -9.22 -8.24 -2.40
N ILE A 32 -8.17 -7.44 -2.15
CA ILE A 32 -6.83 -7.95 -1.83
C ILE A 32 -6.85 -8.70 -0.50
N ALA A 33 -7.48 -8.12 0.54
CA ALA A 33 -7.55 -8.72 1.86
C ALA A 33 -8.29 -10.06 1.82
N ALA A 34 -9.43 -10.12 1.13
CA ALA A 34 -10.20 -11.34 0.94
C ALA A 34 -9.42 -12.40 0.16
N GLY A 35 -8.79 -12.03 -0.96
CA GLY A 35 -8.02 -12.97 -1.78
C GLY A 35 -6.77 -13.50 -1.06
N ALA A 36 -6.09 -12.67 -0.27
CA ALA A 36 -4.97 -13.11 0.56
C ALA A 36 -5.42 -14.06 1.68
N ALA A 37 -6.56 -13.79 2.31
CA ALA A 37 -7.14 -14.68 3.33
C ALA A 37 -7.58 -16.02 2.73
N GLU A 38 -8.23 -16.02 1.57
CA GLU A 38 -8.61 -17.24 0.83
C GLU A 38 -7.38 -18.08 0.43
N ALA A 39 -6.29 -17.41 0.04
CA ALA A 39 -5.01 -18.05 -0.27
C ALA A 39 -4.20 -18.47 0.97
N GLY A 40 -4.69 -18.19 2.19
CA GLY A 40 -4.00 -18.52 3.44
C GLY A 40 -2.67 -17.81 3.62
N LEU A 41 -2.51 -16.59 3.08
CA LEU A 41 -1.25 -15.84 3.18
C LEU A 41 -1.08 -15.23 4.59
N PRO A 42 0.10 -15.37 5.22
CA PRO A 42 0.38 -14.77 6.52
C PRO A 42 0.68 -13.27 6.35
N ILE A 43 -0.36 -12.45 6.14
CA ILE A 43 -0.23 -11.01 5.88
C ILE A 43 -1.04 -10.20 6.89
N GLU A 44 -0.41 -9.15 7.43
CA GLU A 44 -1.09 -8.04 8.11
C GLU A 44 -1.21 -6.87 7.14
N PHE A 45 -2.43 -6.49 6.78
CA PHE A 45 -2.67 -5.31 5.96
C PHE A 45 -2.81 -4.06 6.82
N VAL A 46 -2.06 -3.02 6.46
CA VAL A 46 -2.09 -1.70 7.09
C VAL A 46 -2.28 -0.61 6.03
N GLY A 47 -2.66 0.59 6.44
CA GLY A 47 -2.95 1.66 5.48
C GLY A 47 -3.26 3.01 6.12
N PRO A 48 -3.49 4.03 5.27
CA PRO A 48 -3.91 5.36 5.72
C PRO A 48 -5.30 5.31 6.37
N VAL A 49 -5.69 6.41 7.02
CA VAL A 49 -7.08 6.59 7.44
C VAL A 49 -7.93 6.81 6.18
N THR A 50 -8.94 5.97 5.97
CA THR A 50 -9.83 6.03 4.80
C THR A 50 -11.13 6.79 5.06
N ASP A 51 -11.44 7.08 6.33
CA ASP A 51 -12.53 8.00 6.68
C ASP A 51 -12.11 9.44 6.39
N HIS A 52 -12.70 10.04 5.35
CA HIS A 52 -12.35 11.36 4.86
C HIS A 52 -12.46 12.44 5.94
N ALA A 53 -13.59 12.49 6.67
CA ALA A 53 -13.82 13.51 7.67
C ALA A 53 -12.78 13.43 8.81
N SER A 54 -12.52 12.23 9.32
CA SER A 54 -11.48 12.03 10.33
C SER A 54 -10.09 12.39 9.81
N SER A 55 -9.76 12.03 8.57
CA SER A 55 -8.46 12.32 7.96
C SER A 55 -8.24 13.84 7.78
N ASP A 56 -9.25 14.56 7.31
CA ASP A 56 -9.16 16.00 7.02
C ASP A 56 -9.14 16.84 8.31
N ASP A 57 -9.92 16.45 9.33
CA ASP A 57 -10.09 17.24 10.55
C ASP A 57 -9.18 16.80 11.72
N CYS A 58 -8.41 15.70 11.58
CA CYS A 58 -7.58 15.17 12.68
C CYS A 58 -6.65 16.21 13.30
N GLY A 59 -6.05 17.08 12.47
CA GLY A 59 -5.14 18.12 12.91
C GLY A 59 -5.80 19.13 13.84
N VAL A 60 -6.96 19.66 13.45
CA VAL A 60 -7.68 20.68 14.24
C VAL A 60 -8.38 20.06 15.44
N ALA A 61 -8.90 18.84 15.31
CA ALA A 61 -9.55 18.11 16.40
C ALA A 61 -8.57 17.78 17.56
N ILE A 62 -7.30 17.53 17.26
CA ILE A 62 -6.29 17.10 18.25
C ILE A 62 -5.41 18.28 18.72
N LEU A 63 -4.97 19.14 17.80
CA LEU A 63 -3.97 20.19 18.07
C LEU A 63 -4.58 21.58 18.23
N GLY A 64 -5.91 21.69 18.16
CA GLY A 64 -6.66 22.93 18.29
C GLY A 64 -6.99 23.58 16.94
N ASP A 65 -8.10 24.33 16.96
CA ASP A 65 -8.69 25.00 15.81
C ASP A 65 -7.67 25.81 15.00
N GLU A 66 -7.90 25.87 13.69
CA GLU A 66 -7.07 26.61 12.76
C GLU A 66 -7.95 27.33 11.74
N PRO A 67 -8.04 28.68 11.79
CA PRO A 67 -8.87 29.44 10.86
C PRO A 67 -8.23 29.58 9.48
N ASP A 68 -6.91 29.47 9.35
CA ASP A 68 -6.23 29.51 8.05
C ASP A 68 -6.31 28.14 7.35
N PRO A 69 -7.00 28.03 6.19
CA PRO A 69 -7.13 26.77 5.48
C PRO A 69 -5.79 26.09 5.16
N PHE A 70 -4.75 26.87 4.85
CA PHE A 70 -3.43 26.33 4.55
C PHE A 70 -2.83 25.62 5.77
N TRP A 71 -2.94 26.22 6.95
CA TRP A 71 -2.43 25.64 8.18
C TRP A 71 -3.32 24.52 8.71
N LYS A 72 -4.63 24.57 8.45
CA LYS A 72 -5.56 23.47 8.73
C LYS A 72 -5.12 22.21 8.01
N ASP A 73 -4.93 22.31 6.68
CA ASP A 73 -4.48 21.18 5.86
C ASP A 73 -3.08 20.71 6.28
N HIS A 74 -2.18 21.64 6.63
CA HIS A 74 -0.84 21.27 7.11
C HIS A 74 -0.87 20.49 8.42
N LYS A 75 -1.72 20.88 9.38
CA LYS A 75 -1.92 20.15 10.63
C LYS A 75 -2.43 18.74 10.35
N GLY A 76 -3.49 18.61 9.55
CA GLY A 76 -4.06 17.30 9.18
C GLY A 76 -3.04 16.40 8.47
N ALA A 77 -2.36 16.94 7.46
CA ALA A 77 -1.33 16.21 6.72
C ALA A 77 -0.17 15.74 7.60
N LYS A 78 0.30 16.56 8.55
CA LYS A 78 1.38 16.20 9.49
C LYS A 78 0.97 15.09 10.45
N VAL A 79 -0.26 15.14 10.98
CA VAL A 79 -0.77 14.09 11.86
C VAL A 79 -0.92 12.77 11.10
N ASN A 80 -1.51 12.81 9.91
CA ASN A 80 -1.59 11.63 9.04
C ASN A 80 -0.20 11.08 8.69
N ALA A 81 0.78 11.96 8.43
CA ALA A 81 2.15 11.56 8.11
C ALA A 81 2.83 10.77 9.23
N ILE A 82 2.50 11.01 10.51
CA ILE A 82 3.01 10.18 11.61
C ILE A 82 2.60 8.71 11.38
N ARG A 83 1.33 8.47 11.05
CA ARG A 83 0.83 7.12 10.77
C ARG A 83 1.43 6.56 9.47
N THR A 84 1.29 7.27 8.36
CA THR A 84 1.66 6.73 7.04
C THR A 84 3.16 6.41 6.97
N ARG A 85 4.03 7.30 7.46
CA ARG A 85 5.48 7.05 7.47
C ARG A 85 5.85 5.90 8.39
N THR A 86 5.30 5.87 9.60
CA THR A 86 5.58 4.78 10.57
C THR A 86 5.19 3.42 10.01
N LEU A 87 4.04 3.32 9.33
CA LEU A 87 3.57 2.05 8.77
C LEU A 87 4.34 1.65 7.52
N MET A 88 4.66 2.61 6.63
CA MET A 88 5.46 2.32 5.44
C MET A 88 6.89 1.90 5.76
N GLU A 89 7.54 2.55 6.73
CA GLU A 89 8.92 2.21 7.15
C GLU A 89 9.02 0.81 7.79
N ARG A 90 7.89 0.26 8.25
CA ARG A 90 7.80 -1.08 8.84
C ARG A 90 7.22 -2.12 7.88
N ALA A 91 6.77 -1.72 6.69
CA ALA A 91 6.16 -2.63 5.74
C ALA A 91 7.22 -3.45 5.00
N ASP A 92 6.92 -4.73 4.79
CA ASP A 92 7.71 -5.61 3.93
C ASP A 92 7.44 -5.31 2.45
N VAL A 93 6.20 -4.94 2.12
CA VAL A 93 5.77 -4.55 0.76
C VAL A 93 4.78 -3.39 0.83
N VAL A 94 4.88 -2.47 -0.13
CA VAL A 94 3.90 -1.39 -0.34
C VAL A 94 3.13 -1.66 -1.62
N VAL A 95 1.80 -1.57 -1.58
CA VAL A 95 0.94 -1.57 -2.76
C VAL A 95 0.36 -0.17 -2.93
N VAL A 96 0.54 0.45 -4.10
CA VAL A 96 0.01 1.79 -4.41
C VAL A 96 -1.02 1.71 -5.53
N ARG A 97 -2.29 1.97 -5.20
CA ARG A 97 -3.41 2.01 -6.16
C ARG A 97 -3.58 3.40 -6.77
N PHE A 98 -3.51 3.50 -8.10
CA PHE A 98 -3.85 4.73 -8.85
C PHE A 98 -5.18 4.62 -9.60
N GLY A 99 -6.21 5.28 -9.11
CA GLY A 99 -7.52 5.41 -9.76
C GLY A 99 -7.58 6.53 -10.81
N ASP A 100 -8.70 6.61 -11.53
CA ASP A 100 -8.99 7.60 -12.58
C ASP A 100 -9.58 8.92 -12.03
N LYS A 101 -10.09 8.89 -10.80
CA LYS A 101 -10.64 10.06 -10.10
C LYS A 101 -9.58 10.84 -9.36
N TYR A 102 -9.67 12.16 -9.47
CA TYR A 102 -8.74 13.13 -8.88
C TYR A 102 -7.30 12.92 -9.35
N LYS A 103 -6.40 13.83 -8.96
CA LYS A 103 -5.00 13.76 -9.40
C LYS A 103 -4.13 12.79 -8.57
N GLN A 104 -4.63 12.34 -7.41
CA GLN A 104 -4.00 11.33 -6.55
C GLN A 104 -2.56 11.65 -6.09
N TRP A 105 -2.33 12.91 -5.72
CA TRP A 105 -1.02 13.40 -5.29
C TRP A 105 -0.47 12.70 -4.04
N ASN A 106 -1.36 12.30 -3.12
CA ASN A 106 -0.97 11.51 -1.96
C ASN A 106 -0.43 10.14 -2.36
N ALA A 107 -1.07 9.45 -3.31
CA ALA A 107 -0.61 8.16 -3.82
C ALA A 107 0.75 8.28 -4.52
N ALA A 108 0.92 9.32 -5.35
CA ALA A 108 2.20 9.59 -6.02
C ALA A 108 3.31 9.93 -5.01
N PHE A 109 2.99 10.67 -3.94
CA PHE A 109 3.94 10.99 -2.88
C PHE A 109 4.34 9.75 -2.09
N ASP A 110 3.38 8.90 -1.70
CA ASP A 110 3.64 7.63 -1.02
C ASP A 110 4.49 6.69 -1.88
N ALA A 111 4.23 6.60 -3.19
CA ALA A 111 5.04 5.80 -4.11
C ALA A 111 6.49 6.30 -4.18
N GLY A 112 6.69 7.62 -4.25
CA GLY A 112 8.02 8.23 -4.19
C GLY A 112 8.72 7.97 -2.85
N TYR A 113 7.99 8.04 -1.74
CA TYR A 113 8.54 7.77 -0.41
C TYR A 113 8.93 6.29 -0.24
N ALA A 114 8.10 5.36 -0.70
CA ALA A 114 8.40 3.92 -0.72
C ALA A 114 9.67 3.63 -1.54
N ALA A 115 9.77 4.22 -2.74
CA ALA A 115 10.95 4.09 -3.59
C ALA A 115 12.21 4.65 -2.91
N ALA A 116 12.11 5.79 -2.21
CA ALA A 116 13.22 6.38 -1.48
C ALA A 116 13.69 5.55 -0.27
N LEU A 117 12.76 4.86 0.41
CA LEU A 117 13.08 3.91 1.49
C LEU A 117 13.71 2.61 0.99
N GLY A 118 13.56 2.29 -0.30
CA GLY A 118 13.93 0.99 -0.85
C GLY A 118 12.95 -0.13 -0.49
N THR A 119 11.76 0.21 -0.01
CA THR A 119 10.69 -0.75 0.28
C THR A 119 10.14 -1.30 -1.04
N PRO A 120 10.08 -2.65 -1.23
CA PRO A 120 9.49 -3.24 -2.43
C PRO A 120 8.07 -2.72 -2.68
N MET A 121 7.82 -2.24 -3.89
CA MET A 121 6.55 -1.62 -4.26
C MET A 121 5.87 -2.33 -5.42
N ILE A 122 4.56 -2.52 -5.32
CA ILE A 122 3.67 -2.95 -6.40
C ILE A 122 2.75 -1.78 -6.75
N THR A 123 2.66 -1.39 -8.02
CA THR A 123 1.64 -0.44 -8.47
C THR A 123 0.40 -1.18 -8.94
N LEU A 124 -0.78 -0.64 -8.68
CA LEU A 124 -2.07 -1.20 -9.13
C LEU A 124 -2.86 -0.12 -9.88
N HIS A 125 -3.02 -0.26 -11.19
CA HIS A 125 -3.75 0.72 -12.01
C HIS A 125 -4.28 0.19 -13.34
N ASP A 126 -5.28 0.90 -13.87
CA ASP A 126 -5.81 0.63 -15.21
C ASP A 126 -4.73 0.94 -16.28
N PRO A 127 -4.67 0.18 -17.40
CA PRO A 127 -3.70 0.41 -18.46
C PRO A 127 -3.66 1.85 -19.00
N SER A 128 -4.78 2.57 -18.97
CA SER A 128 -4.85 3.98 -19.41
C SER A 128 -3.92 4.92 -18.65
N LEU A 129 -3.50 4.58 -17.42
CA LEU A 129 -2.58 5.39 -16.61
C LEU A 129 -1.10 5.07 -16.85
N THR A 130 -0.77 4.04 -17.65
CA THR A 130 0.61 3.56 -17.85
C THR A 130 1.57 4.66 -18.28
N HIS A 131 1.16 5.53 -19.21
CA HIS A 131 2.03 6.61 -19.67
C HIS A 131 2.28 7.66 -18.59
N ALA A 132 1.25 8.01 -17.81
CA ALA A 132 1.34 9.00 -16.75
C ALA A 132 2.15 8.49 -15.54
N LEU A 133 2.15 7.17 -15.33
CA LEU A 133 2.83 6.50 -14.23
C LEU A 133 4.18 5.88 -14.63
N LYS A 134 4.73 6.17 -15.81
CA LYS A 134 5.93 5.50 -16.33
C LYS A 134 7.15 5.58 -15.39
N GLU A 135 7.38 6.70 -14.71
CA GLU A 135 8.45 6.82 -13.71
C GLU A 135 8.13 6.06 -12.42
N VAL A 136 6.87 6.06 -11.98
CA VAL A 136 6.42 5.34 -10.79
C VAL A 136 6.51 3.83 -11.01
N ASN A 137 6.05 3.36 -12.17
CA ASN A 137 6.16 1.96 -12.60
C ASN A 137 7.62 1.56 -12.81
N GLY A 138 8.47 2.46 -13.29
CA GLY A 138 9.91 2.23 -13.41
C GLY A 138 10.60 2.00 -12.05
N ALA A 139 10.03 2.49 -10.96
CA ALA A 139 10.52 2.26 -9.60
C ALA A 139 9.85 1.04 -8.91
N ALA A 140 8.72 0.56 -9.43
CA ALA A 140 7.99 -0.58 -8.87
C ALA A 140 8.66 -1.92 -9.23
N MET A 141 8.49 -2.93 -8.38
CA MET A 141 8.95 -4.30 -8.65
C MET A 141 7.96 -5.06 -9.55
N ALA A 142 6.70 -4.61 -9.57
CA ALA A 142 5.67 -5.10 -10.46
C ALA A 142 4.56 -4.05 -10.65
N THR A 143 3.90 -4.09 -11.81
CA THR A 143 2.68 -3.34 -12.10
C THR A 143 1.54 -4.32 -12.32
N ALA A 144 0.50 -4.22 -11.50
CA ALA A 144 -0.73 -4.98 -11.58
C ALA A 144 -1.86 -4.11 -12.15
N GLU A 145 -2.80 -4.77 -12.82
CA GLU A 145 -4.04 -4.19 -13.35
C GLU A 145 -5.25 -4.58 -12.50
N THR A 146 -5.18 -5.71 -11.77
CA THR A 146 -6.27 -6.21 -10.93
C THR A 146 -5.81 -6.55 -9.50
N PRO A 147 -6.71 -6.46 -8.50
CA PRO A 147 -6.44 -6.96 -7.15
C PRO A 147 -5.96 -8.42 -7.10
N ASP A 148 -6.51 -9.30 -7.93
CA ASP A 148 -6.07 -10.70 -8.06
C ASP A 148 -4.58 -10.83 -8.41
N GLN A 149 -4.11 -10.01 -9.36
CA GLN A 149 -2.69 -10.03 -9.71
C GLN A 149 -1.81 -9.62 -8.53
N VAL A 150 -2.24 -8.66 -7.70
CA VAL A 150 -1.52 -8.31 -6.47
C VAL A 150 -1.48 -9.50 -5.50
N VAL A 151 -2.60 -10.19 -5.28
CA VAL A 151 -2.65 -11.39 -4.42
C VAL A 151 -1.70 -12.47 -4.93
N ARG A 152 -1.68 -12.73 -6.24
CA ARG A 152 -0.78 -13.72 -6.85
C ARG A 152 0.69 -13.32 -6.76
N LEU A 153 1.02 -12.03 -6.92
CA LEU A 153 2.37 -11.51 -6.72
C LEU A 153 2.84 -11.70 -5.27
N LEU A 154 1.98 -11.37 -4.29
CA LEU A 154 2.26 -11.57 -2.86
C LEU A 154 2.41 -13.06 -2.52
N LYS A 155 1.52 -13.93 -3.02
CA LYS A 155 1.63 -15.39 -2.85
C LYS A 155 2.99 -15.89 -3.35
N TYR A 156 3.38 -15.49 -4.57
CA TYR A 156 4.65 -15.91 -5.15
C TYR A 156 5.84 -15.38 -4.35
N ALA A 157 5.82 -14.11 -3.95
CA ALA A 157 6.90 -13.50 -3.17
C ALA A 157 7.09 -14.17 -1.80
N ILE A 158 6.00 -14.52 -1.11
CA ILE A 158 6.03 -15.14 0.22
C ILE A 158 6.41 -16.62 0.13
N SER A 159 5.80 -17.37 -0.79
CA SER A 159 5.90 -18.84 -0.82
C SER A 159 6.95 -19.39 -1.81
N GLY A 160 7.34 -18.59 -2.81
CA GLY A 160 8.14 -19.05 -3.96
C GLY A 160 7.39 -19.98 -4.92
N GLN A 161 6.07 -20.15 -4.77
CA GLN A 161 5.25 -21.08 -5.54
C GLN A 161 4.35 -20.34 -6.54
N LEU A 162 4.36 -20.77 -7.80
CA LEU A 162 3.56 -20.17 -8.87
C LEU A 162 2.12 -20.72 -8.96
N ASN A 163 1.89 -21.92 -8.41
CA ASN A 163 0.64 -22.68 -8.53
C ASN A 163 0.01 -22.87 -7.15
#